data_AF-A0A920M2F7-F1
#
_entry.id   AF-A0A920M2F7-F1
#
_cell.length_a   1.000
_cell.length_b   1.000
_cell.length_c   1.000
_cell.angle_alpha   90.00
_cell.angle_beta   90.00
_cell.angle_gamma   90.00
#
_symmetry.space_group_name_H-M   'P 1'
#
loop_
_entity.id
_entity.type
_entity.pdbx_description
1 polymer ?
#
loop_
_entity_poly.entity_id
_entity_poly.type
_entity_poly.pdbx_seq_one_letter_code
_entity_poly.pdbx_strand_id
1 'polypeptide(L)'
;MEKKFIDFATGIAVSNLGHCHPRLIKALNDQSKSIWHLSNVLVNQPALKLAKLLCQKTFAEKFFTNSGAEAVEAAIKTARKYSTSNFSKSKNEIIAFNDAFHGRTMMAIALMVPKND
;
A
#
# COMPACT_ATOMS: atom_id res chain seq x y z
N MET A 1 -22.42 24.53 1.76
CA MET A 1 -21.63 24.22 0.54
C MET A 1 -22.61 23.86 -0.56
N GLU A 2 -22.88 24.77 -1.50
CA GLU A 2 -23.92 24.56 -2.53
C GLU A 2 -23.39 24.06 -3.88
N LYS A 3 -22.07 24.08 -4.11
CA LYS A 3 -21.47 23.63 -5.37
C LYS A 3 -21.25 22.12 -5.36
N LYS A 4 -21.68 21.46 -6.44
CA LYS A 4 -21.46 20.03 -6.70
C LYS A 4 -20.47 19.88 -7.85
N PHE A 5 -19.55 18.92 -7.71
CA PHE A 5 -18.52 18.63 -8.71
C PHE A 5 -18.56 17.15 -9.06
N ILE A 6 -18.28 16.83 -10.33
CA ILE A 6 -18.03 15.46 -10.77
C ILE A 6 -16.52 15.20 -10.60
N ASP A 7 -16.17 14.15 -9.86
CA ASP A 7 -14.78 13.77 -9.66
C ASP A 7 -14.31 12.80 -10.76
N PHE A 8 -13.62 13.35 -11.77
CA PHE A 8 -12.97 12.57 -12.82
C PHE A 8 -11.61 11.99 -12.40
N ALA A 9 -11.08 12.35 -11.23
CA ALA A 9 -9.79 11.87 -10.71
C ALA A 9 -9.95 10.73 -9.69
N THR A 10 -11.17 10.43 -9.25
CA THR A 10 -11.47 9.40 -8.23
C THR A 10 -10.66 9.60 -6.94
N GLY A 11 -10.52 10.84 -6.49
CA GLY A 11 -9.75 11.18 -5.29
C GLY A 11 -8.27 10.84 -5.39
N ILE A 12 -7.66 10.98 -6.57
CA ILE A 12 -6.31 10.49 -6.90
C ILE A 12 -6.28 8.95 -6.97
N ALA A 13 -7.14 8.39 -7.83
CA ALA A 13 -7.18 6.96 -8.15
C ALA A 13 -7.50 6.01 -6.96
N VAL A 14 -8.20 6.48 -5.93
CA VAL A 14 -8.54 5.66 -4.73
C VAL A 14 -10.03 5.42 -4.51
N SER A 15 -10.90 6.33 -4.97
CA SER A 15 -12.35 6.31 -4.69
C SER A 15 -13.13 5.45 -5.70
N ASN A 16 -12.64 4.24 -5.99
CA ASN A 16 -13.13 3.37 -7.07
C ASN A 16 -14.59 2.92 -6.91
N LEU A 17 -15.12 2.92 -5.68
CA LEU A 17 -16.52 2.57 -5.36
C LEU A 17 -17.40 3.82 -5.12
N GLY A 18 -16.86 5.02 -5.37
CA GLY A 18 -17.47 6.31 -5.04
C GLY A 18 -17.16 6.79 -3.61
N HIS A 19 -17.48 8.06 -3.33
CA HIS A 19 -17.04 8.76 -2.11
C HIS A 19 -17.66 8.24 -0.80
N CYS A 20 -18.92 7.80 -0.81
CA CYS A 20 -19.67 7.42 0.41
C CYS A 20 -20.46 6.12 0.21
N HIS A 21 -19.84 5.09 -0.38
CA HIS A 21 -20.54 3.85 -0.72
C HIS A 21 -21.19 3.19 0.54
N PRO A 22 -22.52 2.91 0.54
CA PRO A 22 -23.23 2.49 1.76
C PRO A 22 -22.65 1.23 2.43
N ARG A 23 -22.17 0.26 1.65
CA ARG A 23 -21.52 -0.95 2.19
C ARG A 23 -20.21 -0.65 2.94
N LEU A 24 -19.43 0.33 2.49
CA LEU A 24 -18.18 0.71 3.14
C LEU A 24 -18.45 1.43 4.46
N ILE A 25 -19.42 2.35 4.46
CA ILE A 25 -19.88 3.04 5.66
C ILE A 25 -20.39 2.04 6.70
N LYS A 26 -21.19 1.05 6.30
CA LYS A 26 -21.66 -0.01 7.19
C LYS A 26 -20.49 -0.82 7.78
N ALA A 27 -19.55 -1.27 6.94
CA ALA A 27 -18.41 -2.08 7.41
C ALA A 27 -17.53 -1.31 8.41
N LEU A 28 -17.29 -0.02 8.17
CA LEU A 28 -16.56 0.85 9.08
C LEU A 28 -17.31 1.03 10.41
N ASN A 29 -18.61 1.31 10.37
CA ASN A 29 -19.45 1.51 11.55
C ASN A 29 -19.62 0.24 12.41
N ASP A 30 -19.62 -0.93 11.78
CA ASP A 30 -19.68 -2.20 12.50
C ASP A 30 -18.34 -2.49 13.20
N GLN A 31 -17.21 -2.31 12.49
CA GLN A 31 -15.88 -2.57 13.05
C GLN A 31 -15.52 -1.59 14.18
N SER A 32 -15.91 -0.32 14.05
CA SER A 32 -15.62 0.72 15.05
C SER A 32 -16.27 0.45 16.41
N LYS A 33 -17.38 -0.29 16.44
CA LYS A 33 -18.08 -0.71 17.66
C LYS A 33 -17.52 -2.01 18.26
N SER A 34 -16.56 -2.64 17.61
CA SER A 34 -15.89 -3.86 18.09
C SER A 34 -14.50 -3.52 18.63
N ILE A 35 -13.48 -3.56 17.80
CA ILE A 35 -12.09 -3.26 18.16
C ILE A 35 -11.57 -2.17 17.24
N TRP A 36 -11.17 -1.05 17.82
CA TRP A 36 -10.69 0.12 17.08
C TRP A 36 -9.26 -0.05 16.57
N HIS A 37 -8.34 -0.52 17.42
CA HIS A 37 -6.93 -0.70 17.07
C HIS A 37 -6.28 -1.81 17.91
N LEU A 38 -5.35 -2.55 17.29
CA LEU A 38 -4.44 -3.49 17.93
C LEU A 38 -3.06 -3.31 17.31
N SER A 39 -1.99 -3.58 18.07
CA SER A 39 -0.65 -3.66 17.49
C SER A 39 -0.57 -4.83 16.51
N ASN A 40 0.39 -4.75 15.59
CA ASN A 40 0.71 -5.81 14.63
C ASN A 40 1.29 -7.10 15.28
N VAL A 41 1.52 -7.10 16.60
CA VAL A 41 1.87 -8.29 17.38
C VAL A 41 0.66 -9.20 17.57
N LEU A 42 -0.55 -8.62 17.55
CA LEU A 42 -1.80 -9.33 17.75
C LEU A 42 -2.51 -9.55 16.41
N VAL A 43 -3.31 -10.62 16.38
CA VAL A 43 -4.09 -11.00 15.21
C VAL A 43 -5.48 -10.38 15.29
N ASN A 44 -5.97 -9.83 14.18
CA ASN A 44 -7.35 -9.40 14.05
C ASN A 44 -8.06 -10.15 12.91
N GLN A 45 -9.32 -10.52 13.13
CA GLN A 45 -10.10 -11.34 12.19
C GLN A 45 -10.27 -10.66 10.81
N PRO A 46 -10.53 -9.33 10.71
CA PRO A 46 -10.63 -8.66 9.41
C PRO A 46 -9.35 -8.75 8.57
N ALA A 47 -8.18 -8.49 9.17
CA ALA A 47 -6.89 -8.55 8.49
C ALA A 47 -6.56 -9.98 8.03
N LEU A 48 -6.87 -11.02 8.82
CA LEU A 48 -6.70 -12.41 8.40
C LEU A 48 -7.59 -12.76 7.19
N LYS A 49 -8.86 -12.36 7.24
CA LYS A 49 -9.80 -12.60 6.13
C LYS A 49 -9.29 -11.92 4.86
N LEU A 50 -8.84 -10.67 4.97
CA LEU A 50 -8.27 -9.92 3.85
C LEU A 50 -6.98 -10.56 3.32
N ALA A 51 -6.04 -10.92 4.21
CA ALA A 51 -4.79 -11.58 3.83
C ALA A 51 -5.05 -12.88 3.08
N LYS A 52 -5.93 -13.75 3.61
CA LYS A 52 -6.30 -15.01 2.96
C LYS A 52 -6.90 -14.78 1.58
N LEU A 53 -7.83 -13.84 1.45
CA LEU A 53 -8.44 -13.48 0.17
C LEU A 53 -7.39 -13.01 -0.84
N LEU A 54 -6.51 -12.10 -0.43
CA LEU A 54 -5.46 -11.57 -1.30
C LEU A 54 -4.43 -12.65 -1.69
N CYS A 55 -4.01 -13.51 -0.77
CA CYS A 55 -3.13 -14.64 -1.09
C CYS A 55 -3.78 -15.62 -2.07
N GLN A 56 -5.09 -15.88 -1.96
CA GLN A 56 -5.80 -16.75 -2.90
C GLN A 56 -5.99 -16.13 -4.29
N LYS A 57 -6.00 -14.79 -4.38
CA LYS A 57 -6.23 -14.05 -5.62
C LYS A 57 -4.95 -13.53 -6.28
N THR A 58 -3.79 -13.74 -5.65
CA THR A 58 -2.49 -13.26 -6.14
C THR A 58 -1.42 -14.33 -5.88
N PHE A 59 -0.16 -14.08 -6.25
CA PHE A 59 0.89 -15.11 -6.24
C PHE A 59 1.71 -15.21 -4.94
N ALA A 60 1.56 -14.26 -4.01
CA ALA A 60 2.49 -14.11 -2.88
C ALA A 60 1.78 -13.98 -1.52
N GLU A 61 2.56 -14.09 -0.45
CA GLU A 61 2.15 -13.68 0.90
C GLU A 61 1.91 -12.17 0.99
N LYS A 62 1.44 -11.68 2.14
CA LYS A 62 0.98 -10.30 2.31
C LYS A 62 1.58 -9.65 3.55
N PHE A 63 2.04 -8.42 3.35
CA PHE A 63 2.47 -7.50 4.39
C PHE A 63 1.62 -6.23 4.26
N PHE A 64 0.99 -5.79 5.33
CA PHE A 64 0.11 -4.62 5.32
C PHE A 64 0.86 -3.36 5.71
N THR A 65 0.57 -2.27 5.00
CA THR A 65 1.06 -0.92 5.26
C THR A 65 -0.09 0.08 5.16
N ASN A 66 0.11 1.27 5.70
CA ASN A 66 -0.92 2.33 5.67
C ASN A 66 -0.83 3.17 4.39
N SER A 67 0.26 3.06 3.63
CA SER A 67 0.45 3.79 2.39
C SER A 67 1.17 2.98 1.32
N GLY A 68 1.08 3.46 0.08
CA GLY A 68 1.86 2.92 -1.05
C GLY A 68 3.36 3.15 -0.91
N ALA A 69 3.79 4.27 -0.31
CA ALA A 69 5.21 4.57 -0.09
C ALA A 69 5.85 3.57 0.89
N GLU A 70 5.15 3.27 2.00
CA GLU A 70 5.56 2.22 2.94
C GLU A 70 5.60 0.83 2.28
N ALA A 71 4.66 0.54 1.38
CA ALA A 71 4.64 -0.73 0.63
C ALA A 71 5.89 -0.86 -0.27
N VAL A 72 6.29 0.22 -0.94
CA VAL A 72 7.52 0.26 -1.74
C VAL A 72 8.76 0.04 -0.86
N GLU A 73 8.86 0.70 0.28
CA GLU A 73 9.98 0.49 1.21
C GLU A 73 10.05 -0.94 1.74
N ALA A 74 8.90 -1.52 2.10
CA ALA A 74 8.81 -2.90 2.54
C ALA A 74 9.26 -3.87 1.44
N ALA A 75 8.88 -3.61 0.18
CA ALA A 75 9.30 -4.42 -0.97
C ALA A 75 10.83 -4.35 -1.17
N ILE A 76 11.41 -3.15 -1.12
CA ILE A 76 12.87 -2.97 -1.28
C ILE A 76 13.64 -3.62 -0.14
N LYS A 77 13.20 -3.43 1.11
CA LYS A 77 13.79 -4.08 2.29
C LYS A 77 13.75 -5.60 2.17
N THR A 78 12.62 -6.15 1.76
CA THR A 78 12.45 -7.59 1.54
C THR A 78 13.39 -8.10 0.44
N ALA A 79 13.44 -7.40 -0.69
CA ALA A 79 14.33 -7.76 -1.81
C ALA A 79 15.82 -7.73 -1.41
N ARG A 80 16.27 -6.69 -0.69
CA ARG A 80 17.66 -6.59 -0.20
C ARG A 80 17.99 -7.64 0.85
N LYS A 81 17.06 -7.93 1.78
CA LYS A 81 17.23 -9.00 2.77
C LYS A 81 17.37 -10.36 2.09
N TYR A 82 16.47 -10.67 1.16
CA TYR A 82 16.53 -11.90 0.37
C TYR A 82 17.85 -11.98 -0.40
N SER A 83 18.27 -10.88 -1.04
CA SER A 83 19.50 -10.83 -1.81
C SER A 83 20.74 -11.09 -0.96
N THR A 84 20.82 -10.45 0.21
CA THR A 84 21.92 -10.62 1.16
C THR A 84 21.98 -12.05 1.71
N SER A 85 20.84 -12.67 1.96
CA SER A 85 20.76 -14.03 2.51
C SER A 85 21.05 -15.14 1.49
N ASN A 86 20.85 -14.88 0.19
CA ASN A 86 20.92 -15.92 -0.84
C ASN A 86 22.00 -15.70 -1.91
N PHE A 87 22.56 -14.49 -2.03
CA PHE A 87 23.57 -14.18 -3.04
C PHE A 87 24.79 -13.48 -2.42
N SER A 88 24.71 -12.17 -2.17
CA SER A 88 25.81 -11.40 -1.61
C SER A 88 25.31 -10.06 -1.04
N LYS A 89 26.09 -9.46 -0.14
CA LYS A 89 25.86 -8.09 0.35
C LYS A 89 26.00 -7.03 -0.74
N SER A 90 26.74 -7.33 -1.81
CA SER A 90 26.97 -6.41 -2.94
C SER A 90 25.80 -6.37 -3.93
N LYS A 91 24.93 -7.38 -3.95
CA LYS A 91 23.74 -7.39 -4.81
C LYS A 91 22.61 -6.57 -4.15
N ASN A 92 22.72 -5.25 -4.16
CA ASN A 92 21.84 -4.34 -3.40
C ASN A 92 21.26 -3.17 -4.23
N GLU A 93 21.63 -3.08 -5.51
CA GLU A 93 21.15 -2.09 -6.46
C GLU A 93 19.66 -2.24 -6.72
N ILE A 94 18.99 -1.11 -6.92
CA ILE A 94 17.57 -1.04 -7.26
C ILE A 94 17.46 -0.22 -8.54
N ILE A 95 16.81 -0.78 -9.55
CA ILE A 95 16.58 -0.12 -10.85
C ILE A 95 15.14 0.37 -10.87
N ALA A 96 14.96 1.64 -11.23
CA ALA A 96 13.65 2.27 -11.42
C ALA A 96 13.62 3.00 -12.76
N PHE A 97 12.42 3.28 -13.27
CA PHE A 97 12.24 4.04 -14.50
C PHE A 97 12.28 5.55 -14.21
N ASN A 98 12.77 6.33 -15.18
CA ASN A 98 12.61 7.77 -15.16
C ASN A 98 11.12 8.15 -15.18
N ASP A 99 10.77 9.29 -14.56
CA ASP A 99 9.40 9.80 -14.42
C ASP A 99 8.42 8.86 -13.67
N ALA A 100 8.91 7.80 -13.01
CA ALA A 100 8.08 6.95 -12.19
C ALA A 100 7.70 7.62 -10.85
N PHE A 101 6.55 7.25 -10.29
CA PHE A 101 6.12 7.68 -8.96
C PHE A 101 6.02 6.50 -7.99
N HIS A 102 6.81 6.55 -6.92
CA HIS A 102 6.91 5.51 -5.89
C HIS A 102 6.53 5.97 -4.47
N GLY A 103 6.01 7.19 -4.32
CA GLY A 103 5.65 7.79 -3.02
C GLY A 103 6.66 8.80 -2.47
N ARG A 104 6.33 9.49 -1.38
CA ARG A 104 7.08 10.68 -0.93
C ARG A 104 8.03 10.45 0.25
N THR A 105 8.32 9.20 0.60
CA THR A 105 9.33 8.90 1.62
C THR A 105 10.74 9.01 1.03
N MET A 106 11.76 9.18 1.88
CA MET A 106 13.14 9.40 1.43
C MET A 106 13.62 8.31 0.45
N MET A 107 13.36 7.04 0.76
CA MET A 107 13.75 5.92 -0.10
C MET A 107 12.96 5.91 -1.42
N ALA A 108 11.66 6.25 -1.38
CA ALA A 108 10.83 6.30 -2.56
C ALA A 108 11.21 7.45 -3.50
N ILE A 109 11.56 8.62 -2.96
CA ILE A 109 12.06 9.77 -3.72
C ILE A 109 13.39 9.45 -4.39
N ALA A 110 14.28 8.72 -3.71
CA ALA A 110 15.55 8.28 -4.31
C ALA A 110 15.38 7.37 -5.54
N LEU A 111 14.19 6.79 -5.74
CA LEU A 111 13.85 6.02 -6.93
C LEU A 111 13.21 6.85 -8.04
N MET A 112 13.05 8.16 -7.84
CA MET A 112 12.47 9.06 -8.84
C MET A 112 13.55 9.98 -9.36
N VAL A 113 13.74 9.93 -10.67
CA VAL A 113 14.55 10.91 -11.38
C VAL A 113 13.60 11.62 -12.34
N PRO A 114 13.40 12.95 -12.21
CA PRO A 114 12.72 13.71 -13.22
C PRO A 114 13.51 13.59 -14.51
N LYS A 115 12.82 13.40 -15.63
CA LYS A 115 13.45 13.56 -16.93
C LYS A 115 13.97 14.99 -17.04
N ASN A 116 15.26 15.13 -17.31
CA ASN A 116 15.79 16.40 -17.80
C ASN A 116 15.32 16.52 -19.26
N ASP A 117 14.50 17.53 -19.53
CA ASP A 117 14.24 17.98 -20.90
C ASP A 117 15.52 18.50 -21.56
#